data_AF-A0A942GLI3-F1
#
_entry.id   AF-A0A942GLI3-F1
#
_cell.length_a   1.000
_cell.length_b   1.000
_cell.length_c   1.000
_cell.angle_alpha   90.00
_cell.angle_beta   90.00
_cell.angle_gamma   90.00
#
_symmetry.space_group_name_H-M   'P 1'
#
loop_
_entity.id
_entity.type
_entity.pdbx_description
1 polymer ?
#
loop_
_entity_poly.entity_id
_entity_poly.type
_entity_poly.pdbx_seq_one_letter_code
_entity_poly.pdbx_strand_id
1 'polypeptide(L)'
;MERTNKFPRFEFHISKEIRKKYEIDDVFFSIAGNVVFVNNAAARNFVKKINDRRDVTEQVKVGEVNAAGLLDEIYHFLFRVYEVQVNPGVIKKALESLNNTLGEESVRKLLFDFVEIFPPNEVYKGQSSVFDYLNSFTADRSNLEITLEELILLSFANINPANKNIIELFNQNYLNEKEIYKKSLSELEKFFVNEKKFGPDNQDLFTFLKTPILTNPDNIDAQLDFIREKWGVLLDEKFLNRILSGKDLIKEDIILGFGGGGGAPVFEPQYKEGTNDAGFLTLGKSGYRYALDTWKDYEEIEKFT
;
A
#
# COMPACT_ATOMS: atom_id res chain seq x y z
N MET A 1 -23.81 5.78 19.21
CA MET A 1 -22.48 5.70 19.87
C MET A 1 -21.49 5.27 18.81
N GLU A 2 -20.75 6.25 18.27
CA GLU A 2 -19.65 5.98 17.33
C GLU A 2 -18.62 5.07 18.00
N ARG A 3 -18.30 3.94 17.36
CA ARG A 3 -17.16 3.12 17.76
C ARG A 3 -15.91 3.93 17.41
N THR A 4 -15.35 4.64 18.38
CA THR A 4 -14.00 5.21 18.30
C THR A 4 -13.05 4.14 17.78
N ASN A 5 -12.34 4.42 16.68
CA ASN A 5 -11.39 3.49 16.07
C ASN A 5 -10.36 3.04 17.12
N LYS A 6 -10.50 1.81 17.63
CA LYS A 6 -9.61 1.19 18.63
C LYS A 6 -8.36 0.55 18.00
N PHE A 7 -7.97 1.00 16.81
CA PHE A 7 -6.81 0.47 16.11
C PHE A 7 -5.67 1.50 16.20
N PRO A 8 -4.44 1.07 16.55
CA PRO A 8 -3.28 1.93 16.49
C PRO A 8 -3.10 2.51 15.08
N ARG A 9 -2.59 3.73 15.00
CA ARG A 9 -2.21 4.36 13.73
C ARG A 9 -0.86 3.79 13.33
N PHE A 10 -0.83 2.94 12.32
CA PHE A 10 0.41 2.57 11.64
C PHE A 10 0.60 3.45 10.41
N GLU A 11 1.84 3.71 10.03
CA GLU A 11 2.20 4.64 8.97
C GLU A 11 3.15 3.95 8.00
N PHE A 12 3.07 4.21 6.70
CA PHE A 12 4.10 3.73 5.78
C PHE A 12 5.42 4.42 6.13
N HIS A 13 6.44 3.62 6.45
CA HIS A 13 7.68 4.09 7.05
C HIS A 13 8.56 4.81 6.04
N ILE A 14 8.31 6.09 5.79
CA ILE A 14 9.23 6.94 5.02
C ILE A 14 10.27 7.54 5.95
N SER A 15 11.56 7.41 5.61
CA SER A 15 12.63 7.96 6.44
C SER A 15 12.50 9.49 6.58
N LYS A 16 12.90 10.02 7.74
CA LYS A 16 12.84 11.45 8.06
C LYS A 16 13.50 12.32 7.00
N GLU A 17 14.66 11.89 6.51
CA GLU A 17 15.42 12.62 5.50
C GLU A 17 14.72 12.60 4.13
N ILE A 18 14.05 11.50 3.79
CA ILE A 18 13.29 11.40 2.54
C ILE A 18 11.98 12.21 2.62
N ARG A 19 11.32 12.23 3.79
CA ARG A 19 10.18 13.13 4.04
C ARG A 19 10.57 14.59 3.79
N LYS A 20 11.73 15.02 4.29
CA LYS A 20 12.27 16.37 4.01
C LYS A 20 12.65 16.54 2.54
N LYS A 21 13.35 15.56 1.93
CA LYS A 21 13.82 15.60 0.54
C LYS A 21 12.69 15.84 -0.45
N TYR A 22 11.49 15.33 -0.20
CA TYR A 22 10.33 15.49 -1.09
C TYR A 22 9.24 16.39 -0.52
N GLU A 23 9.49 17.10 0.60
CA GLU A 23 8.50 17.95 1.28
C GLU A 23 7.17 17.22 1.54
N ILE A 24 7.27 16.04 2.13
CA ILE A 24 6.12 15.20 2.49
C ILE A 24 5.62 15.67 3.85
N ASP A 25 4.73 16.67 3.83
CA ASP A 25 4.29 17.42 5.02
C ASP A 25 3.30 16.67 5.93
N ASP A 26 2.54 15.71 5.41
CA ASP A 26 1.51 15.03 6.20
C ASP A 26 1.07 13.66 5.65
N VAL A 27 0.44 12.90 6.56
CA VAL A 27 0.17 11.45 6.55
C VAL A 27 -0.44 10.95 5.23
N PHE A 28 0.35 10.23 4.43
CA PHE A 28 -0.17 9.48 3.28
C PHE A 28 -0.71 8.09 3.68
N PHE A 29 -0.48 7.66 4.93
CA PHE A 29 -0.74 6.29 5.39
C PHE A 29 -1.07 6.28 6.89
N SER A 30 -2.32 6.04 7.27
CA SER A 30 -2.69 5.83 8.67
C SER A 30 -3.62 4.63 8.82
N ILE A 31 -3.20 3.64 9.60
CA ILE A 31 -3.99 2.43 9.88
C ILE A 31 -4.99 2.60 11.04
N ALA A 32 -5.31 3.83 11.48
CA ALA A 32 -6.50 4.05 12.33
C ALA A 32 -7.75 4.37 11.50
N GLY A 33 -7.99 3.55 10.48
CA GLY A 33 -9.27 3.40 9.80
C GLY A 33 -9.87 4.63 9.12
N ASN A 34 -9.12 5.72 8.94
CA ASN A 34 -9.42 6.76 7.97
C ASN A 34 -8.10 7.25 7.34
N VAL A 35 -8.10 7.27 5.99
CA VAL A 35 -7.13 7.87 5.04
C VAL A 35 -5.86 7.00 4.76
N VAL A 36 -5.36 6.77 3.52
CA VAL A 36 -5.44 7.64 2.31
C VAL A 36 -5.30 6.98 0.93
N PHE A 37 -4.96 5.71 0.70
CA PHE A 37 -5.08 5.15 -0.67
C PHE A 37 -6.51 4.68 -1.01
N VAL A 38 -7.48 5.46 -0.54
CA VAL A 38 -8.80 5.60 -1.18
C VAL A 38 -8.79 6.81 -2.12
N ASN A 39 -7.86 7.76 -1.94
CA ASN A 39 -7.78 8.96 -2.76
C ASN A 39 -6.65 8.84 -3.79
N ASN A 40 -7.01 8.40 -5.00
CA ASN A 40 -6.13 8.39 -6.16
C ASN A 40 -5.39 9.73 -6.35
N ALA A 41 -5.99 10.86 -5.96
CA ALA A 41 -5.35 12.17 -6.02
C ALA A 41 -4.18 12.31 -5.03
N ALA A 42 -4.26 11.72 -3.83
CA ALA A 42 -3.17 11.74 -2.87
C ALA A 42 -1.97 10.91 -3.37
N ALA A 43 -2.22 9.72 -3.94
CA ALA A 43 -1.19 8.91 -4.59
C ALA A 43 -0.52 9.67 -5.74
N ARG A 44 -1.30 10.30 -6.61
CA ARG A 44 -0.79 11.12 -7.72
C ARG A 44 0.04 12.30 -7.22
N ASN A 45 -0.42 13.02 -6.19
CA ASN A 45 0.32 14.15 -5.62
C ASN A 45 1.64 13.72 -4.98
N PHE A 46 1.63 12.59 -4.26
CA PHE A 46 2.82 12.01 -3.66
C PHE A 46 3.85 11.60 -4.72
N VAL A 47 3.42 10.84 -5.73
CA VAL A 47 4.27 10.43 -6.86
C VAL A 47 4.78 11.64 -7.63
N LYS A 48 3.96 12.67 -7.81
CA LYS A 48 4.39 13.92 -8.44
C LYS A 48 5.53 14.58 -7.64
N LYS A 49 5.39 14.73 -6.31
CA LYS A 49 6.45 15.30 -5.45
C LYS A 49 7.77 14.55 -5.56
N ILE A 50 7.71 13.22 -5.70
CA ILE A 50 8.89 12.37 -5.92
C ILE A 50 9.46 12.61 -7.32
N ASN A 51 8.64 12.45 -8.35
CA ASN A 51 9.06 12.51 -9.76
C ASN A 51 9.52 13.90 -10.20
N ASP A 52 9.04 14.97 -9.57
CA ASP A 52 9.51 16.34 -9.80
C ASP A 52 10.99 16.51 -9.41
N ARG A 53 11.55 15.62 -8.57
CA ARG A 53 12.95 15.65 -8.11
C ARG A 53 13.75 14.41 -8.53
N ARG A 54 13.21 13.58 -9.44
CA ARG A 54 13.89 12.41 -10.01
C ARG A 54 14.10 12.60 -11.50
N ASP A 55 15.16 11.97 -12.01
CA ASP A 55 15.36 11.86 -13.46
C ASP A 55 14.24 11.05 -14.11
N VAL A 56 13.93 11.34 -15.38
CA VAL A 56 12.84 10.70 -16.13
C VAL A 56 12.94 9.17 -16.10
N THR A 57 14.16 8.63 -16.13
CA THR A 57 14.43 7.18 -16.10
C THR A 57 14.21 6.54 -14.73
N GLU A 58 14.10 7.34 -13.68
CA GLU A 58 13.94 6.89 -12.28
C GLU A 58 12.55 7.21 -11.72
N GLN A 59 11.66 7.78 -12.54
CA GLN A 59 10.31 8.12 -12.13
C GLN A 59 9.51 6.86 -11.79
N VAL A 60 8.72 6.98 -10.73
CA VAL A 60 7.85 5.91 -10.23
C VAL A 60 6.43 6.10 -10.71
N LYS A 61 5.72 4.97 -10.83
CA LYS A 61 4.32 4.93 -11.24
C LYS A 61 3.39 5.09 -10.03
N VAL A 62 2.22 5.68 -10.25
CA VAL A 62 1.23 5.93 -9.19
C VAL A 62 0.69 4.62 -8.65
N GLY A 63 0.31 3.71 -9.54
CA GLY A 63 -0.15 2.36 -9.25
C GLY A 63 0.90 1.53 -8.51
N GLU A 64 2.18 1.67 -8.83
CA GLU A 64 3.28 0.98 -8.11
C GLU A 64 3.36 1.43 -6.65
N VAL A 65 3.41 2.74 -6.41
CA VAL A 65 3.45 3.30 -5.04
C VAL A 65 2.17 2.96 -4.28
N ASN A 66 1.02 3.04 -4.94
CA ASN A 66 -0.28 2.70 -4.36
C ASN A 66 -0.35 1.22 -3.95
N ALA A 67 0.14 0.33 -4.81
CA ALA A 67 0.17 -1.10 -4.53
C ALA A 67 1.10 -1.45 -3.36
N ALA A 68 2.27 -0.81 -3.27
CA ALA A 68 3.19 -0.98 -2.15
C ALA A 68 2.59 -0.54 -0.83
N GLY A 69 1.95 0.63 -0.82
CA GLY A 69 1.21 1.10 0.34
C GLY A 69 0.05 0.19 0.74
N LEU A 70 -0.70 -0.32 -0.23
CA LEU A 70 -1.80 -1.23 0.05
C LEU A 70 -1.32 -2.57 0.61
N LEU A 71 -0.21 -3.11 0.07
CA LEU A 71 0.41 -4.34 0.57
C LEU A 71 0.85 -4.19 2.03
N ASP A 72 1.50 -3.07 2.36
CA ASP A 72 1.91 -2.71 3.71
C ASP A 72 0.70 -2.67 4.67
N GLU A 73 -0.37 -1.98 4.27
CA GLU A 73 -1.60 -1.92 5.07
C GLU A 73 -2.25 -3.29 5.30
N ILE A 74 -2.26 -4.16 4.28
CA ILE A 74 -2.74 -5.53 4.39
C ILE A 74 -1.87 -6.32 5.37
N TYR A 75 -0.55 -6.13 5.33
CA TYR A 75 0.38 -6.87 6.19
C TYR A 75 0.17 -6.50 7.66
N HIS A 76 0.04 -5.21 7.97
CA HIS A 76 -0.37 -4.76 9.29
C HIS A 76 -1.69 -5.37 9.75
N PHE A 77 -2.70 -5.36 8.88
CA PHE A 77 -3.99 -5.95 9.20
C PHE A 77 -3.87 -7.45 9.52
N LEU A 78 -3.16 -8.21 8.68
CA LEU A 78 -2.93 -9.64 8.89
C LEU A 78 -2.12 -9.91 10.16
N PHE A 79 -1.11 -9.08 10.44
CA PHE A 79 -0.34 -9.14 11.67
C PHE A 79 -1.24 -8.93 12.90
N ARG A 80 -2.13 -7.93 12.84
CA ARG A 80 -3.08 -7.65 13.91
C ARG A 80 -4.11 -8.76 14.09
N VAL A 81 -4.62 -9.33 13.00
CA VAL A 81 -5.50 -10.51 13.05
C VAL A 81 -4.78 -11.67 13.75
N TYR A 82 -3.52 -11.93 13.38
CA TYR A 82 -2.72 -12.97 14.02
C TYR A 82 -2.54 -12.72 15.52
N GLU A 83 -2.12 -11.52 15.92
CA GLU A 83 -1.92 -11.16 17.32
C GLU A 83 -3.21 -11.24 18.13
N VAL A 84 -4.33 -10.70 17.62
CA VAL A 84 -5.58 -10.61 18.41
C VAL A 84 -6.33 -11.93 18.44
N GLN A 85 -6.43 -12.63 17.32
CA GLN A 85 -7.33 -13.79 17.19
C GLN A 85 -6.61 -15.13 17.40
N VAL A 86 -5.33 -15.21 17.05
CA VAL A 86 -4.59 -16.48 17.04
C VAL A 86 -3.62 -16.56 18.21
N ASN A 87 -2.78 -15.55 18.40
CA ASN A 87 -1.71 -15.55 19.38
C ASN A 87 -1.62 -14.24 20.20
N PRO A 88 -2.55 -14.02 21.15
CA PRO A 88 -2.55 -12.85 22.02
C PRO A 88 -1.22 -12.63 22.74
N GLY A 89 -0.69 -11.41 22.63
CA GLY A 89 0.56 -11.00 23.27
C GLY A 89 1.83 -11.52 22.60
N VAL A 90 1.76 -12.05 21.38
CA VAL A 90 2.94 -12.59 20.68
C VAL A 90 4.05 -11.56 20.46
N ILE A 91 3.70 -10.29 20.19
CA ILE A 91 4.71 -9.24 20.00
C ILE A 91 5.45 -8.95 21.30
N LYS A 92 4.73 -8.88 22.42
CA LYS A 92 5.35 -8.75 23.74
C LYS A 92 6.32 -9.91 24.03
N LYS A 93 5.91 -11.15 23.76
CA LYS A 93 6.79 -12.33 23.90
C LYS A 93 8.01 -12.27 22.97
N ALA A 94 7.82 -11.79 21.75
CA ALA A 94 8.90 -11.61 20.78
C ALA A 94 9.93 -10.59 21.30
N LEU A 95 9.45 -9.45 21.84
CA LEU A 95 10.30 -8.43 22.44
C LEU A 95 11.06 -8.97 23.67
N GLU A 96 10.38 -9.71 24.55
CA GLU A 96 11.01 -10.38 25.70
C GLU A 96 12.07 -11.40 25.25
N SER A 97 11.79 -12.19 24.20
CA SER A 97 12.74 -13.13 23.61
C SER A 97 13.98 -12.42 23.05
N LEU A 98 13.79 -11.29 22.36
CA LEU A 98 14.90 -10.48 21.86
C LEU A 98 15.75 -9.90 22.99
N ASN A 99 15.11 -9.36 24.04
CA ASN A 99 15.80 -8.81 25.20
C ASN A 99 16.64 -9.89 25.91
N ASN A 100 16.12 -11.11 26.02
CA ASN A 100 16.84 -12.23 26.62
C ASN A 100 18.04 -12.69 25.78
N THR A 101 17.95 -12.66 24.46
CA THR A 101 19.01 -13.15 23.56
C THR A 101 20.06 -12.11 23.23
N LEU A 102 19.66 -10.86 22.99
CA LEU A 102 20.54 -9.77 22.51
C LEU A 102 20.86 -8.72 23.58
N GLY A 103 20.16 -8.76 24.72
CA GLY A 103 20.24 -7.77 25.79
C GLY A 103 19.28 -6.60 25.57
N GLU A 104 18.60 -6.18 26.64
CA GLU A 104 17.61 -5.10 26.62
C GLU A 104 18.20 -3.77 26.12
N GLU A 105 19.45 -3.46 26.47
CA GLU A 105 20.12 -2.25 26.00
C GLU A 105 20.27 -2.24 24.47
N SER A 106 20.73 -3.35 23.89
CA SER A 106 20.91 -3.50 22.44
C SER A 106 19.58 -3.35 21.69
N VAL A 107 18.52 -4.00 22.19
CA VAL A 107 17.18 -3.94 21.58
C VAL A 107 16.61 -2.53 21.70
N ARG A 108 16.72 -1.90 22.87
CA ARG A 108 16.25 -0.52 23.07
C ARG A 108 16.99 0.46 22.18
N LYS A 109 18.30 0.29 21.99
CA LYS A 109 19.11 1.09 21.07
C LYS A 109 18.63 0.96 19.62
N LEU A 110 18.32 -0.27 19.18
CA LEU A 110 17.77 -0.52 17.85
C LEU A 110 16.39 0.13 17.66
N LEU A 111 15.48 0.01 18.63
CA LEU A 111 14.14 0.63 18.54
C LEU A 111 14.24 2.17 18.55
N PHE A 112 15.19 2.73 19.31
CA PHE A 112 15.47 4.17 19.29
C PHE A 112 15.97 4.63 17.92
N ASP A 113 16.99 3.95 17.38
CA ASP A 113 17.53 4.23 16.03
C ASP A 113 16.44 4.13 14.96
N PHE A 114 15.58 3.11 15.05
CA PHE A 114 14.46 2.95 14.13
C PHE A 114 13.50 4.15 14.17
N VAL A 115 13.06 4.57 15.36
CA VAL A 115 12.13 5.71 15.50
C VAL A 115 12.81 7.04 15.15
N GLU A 116 14.12 7.16 15.29
CA GLU A 116 14.85 8.35 14.85
C GLU A 116 14.89 8.46 13.32
N ILE A 117 15.13 7.35 12.64
CA ILE A 117 15.23 7.28 11.17
C ILE A 117 13.85 7.26 10.50
N PHE A 118 12.90 6.50 11.05
CA PHE A 118 11.54 6.34 10.55
C PHE A 118 10.53 6.81 11.61
N PRO A 119 10.50 8.11 11.94
CA PRO A 119 9.68 8.61 13.02
C PRO A 119 8.18 8.49 12.71
N PRO A 120 7.36 8.07 13.69
CA PRO A 120 5.92 8.27 13.60
C PRO A 120 5.63 9.77 13.57
N ASN A 121 4.47 10.17 13.06
CA ASN A 121 4.18 11.58 12.81
C ASN A 121 4.30 12.48 14.04
N GLU A 122 3.94 12.01 15.24
CA GLU A 122 4.06 12.82 16.45
C GLU A 122 5.53 13.13 16.79
N VAL A 123 6.43 12.18 16.55
CA VAL A 123 7.87 12.40 16.72
C VAL A 123 8.41 13.27 15.59
N TYR A 124 7.98 13.04 14.35
CA TYR A 124 8.40 13.83 13.19
C TYR A 124 8.02 15.32 13.34
N LYS A 125 6.81 15.60 13.84
CA LYS A 125 6.30 16.95 14.09
C LYS A 125 6.86 17.58 15.37
N GLY A 126 7.70 16.88 16.13
CA GLY A 126 8.26 17.36 17.39
C GLY A 126 7.26 17.47 18.53
N GLN A 127 6.13 16.75 18.46
CA GLN A 127 5.11 16.70 19.50
C GLN A 127 5.51 15.77 20.65
N SER A 128 6.33 14.75 20.36
CA SER A 128 6.93 13.84 21.34
C SER A 128 8.41 13.64 21.01
N SER A 129 9.25 13.43 22.03
CA SER A 129 10.60 12.93 21.80
C SER A 129 10.58 11.43 21.46
N VAL A 130 11.65 10.90 20.88
CA VAL A 130 11.81 9.45 20.62
C VAL A 130 11.72 8.67 21.94
N PHE A 131 12.35 9.18 22.99
CA PHE A 131 12.32 8.56 24.31
C PHE A 131 10.90 8.53 24.88
N ASP A 132 10.20 9.66 24.87
CA ASP A 132 8.83 9.73 25.41
C ASP A 132 7.87 8.85 24.60
N TYR A 133 8.05 8.82 23.27
CA TYR A 133 7.28 7.95 22.38
C TYR A 133 7.46 6.48 22.77
N LEU A 134 8.69 5.98 22.83
CA LEU A 134 8.95 4.57 23.14
C LEU A 134 8.51 4.16 24.55
N ASN A 135 8.44 5.10 25.51
CA ASN A 135 7.96 4.81 26.87
C ASN A 135 6.45 5.07 27.06
N SER A 136 5.71 5.34 25.98
CA SER A 136 4.27 5.62 26.02
C SER A 136 3.45 4.55 25.28
N PHE A 137 2.14 4.81 25.19
CA PHE A 137 1.16 3.90 24.62
C PHE A 137 0.35 4.62 23.55
N THR A 138 0.10 3.95 22.44
CA THR A 138 -0.87 4.38 21.44
C THR A 138 -2.09 3.47 21.54
N ALA A 139 -3.24 4.07 21.86
CA ALA A 139 -4.45 3.35 22.27
C ALA A 139 -4.18 2.43 23.47
N ASP A 140 -4.18 1.10 23.25
CA ASP A 140 -3.97 0.08 24.27
C ASP A 140 -2.67 -0.72 24.08
N ARG A 141 -1.80 -0.30 23.16
CA ARG A 141 -0.54 -0.99 22.85
C ARG A 141 0.67 -0.16 23.25
N SER A 142 1.68 -0.86 23.76
CA SER A 142 2.99 -0.27 24.03
C SER A 142 3.62 0.19 22.72
N ASN A 143 4.17 1.40 22.70
CA ASN A 143 4.86 1.88 21.51
C ASN A 143 6.12 1.07 21.19
N LEU A 144 6.73 0.37 22.16
CA LEU A 144 7.80 -0.62 21.88
C LEU A 144 7.29 -1.78 21.03
N GLU A 145 6.08 -2.27 21.32
CA GLU A 145 5.47 -3.37 20.58
C GLU A 145 5.09 -2.93 19.17
N ILE A 146 4.53 -1.72 19.04
CA ILE A 146 4.25 -1.10 17.74
C ILE A 146 5.55 -0.97 16.95
N THR A 147 6.59 -0.35 17.51
CA THR A 147 7.88 -0.18 16.81
C THR A 147 8.51 -1.51 16.40
N LEU A 148 8.37 -2.58 17.21
CA LEU A 148 8.87 -3.90 16.83
C LEU A 148 8.10 -4.48 15.63
N GLU A 149 6.78 -4.31 15.59
CA GLU A 149 5.95 -4.70 14.44
C GLU A 149 6.39 -3.95 13.17
N GLU A 150 6.59 -2.64 13.28
CA GLU A 150 7.06 -1.80 12.16
C GLU A 150 8.44 -2.20 11.66
N LEU A 151 9.34 -2.52 12.58
CA LEU A 151 10.67 -3.02 12.25
C LEU A 151 10.61 -4.34 11.47
N ILE A 152 9.68 -5.23 11.84
CA ILE A 152 9.44 -6.48 11.10
C ILE A 152 8.89 -6.18 9.71
N LEU A 153 7.90 -5.30 9.58
CA LEU A 153 7.27 -4.98 8.30
C LEU A 153 8.20 -4.22 7.35
N LEU A 154 9.07 -3.36 7.89
CA LEU A 154 10.17 -2.75 7.13
C LEU A 154 11.02 -3.82 6.44
N SER A 155 11.31 -4.92 7.13
CA SER A 155 12.09 -6.02 6.56
C SER A 155 11.40 -6.66 5.35
N PHE A 156 10.08 -6.88 5.41
CA PHE A 156 9.32 -7.42 4.29
C PHE A 156 9.28 -6.44 3.11
N ALA A 157 9.12 -5.15 3.37
CA ALA A 157 9.18 -4.13 2.32
C ALA A 157 10.55 -4.09 1.64
N ASN A 158 11.65 -4.28 2.39
CA ASN A 158 13.02 -4.25 1.87
C ASN A 158 13.42 -5.52 1.10
N ILE A 159 12.92 -6.69 1.47
CA ILE A 159 13.21 -7.93 0.72
C ILE A 159 12.37 -8.07 -0.55
N ASN A 160 11.31 -7.28 -0.71
CA ASN A 160 10.39 -7.37 -1.85
C ASN A 160 11.01 -6.74 -3.11
N PRO A 161 11.36 -7.52 -4.15
CA PRO A 161 11.97 -6.98 -5.37
C PRO A 161 11.07 -6.01 -6.13
N ALA A 162 9.74 -6.15 -6.01
CA ALA A 162 8.77 -5.25 -6.62
C ALA A 162 8.86 -3.82 -6.08
N ASN A 163 9.51 -3.60 -4.94
CA ASN A 163 9.71 -2.28 -4.35
C ASN A 163 10.98 -1.57 -4.82
N LYS A 164 11.76 -2.14 -5.76
CA LYS A 164 13.09 -1.62 -6.14
C LYS A 164 13.12 -0.13 -6.53
N ASN A 165 12.08 0.39 -7.19
CA ASN A 165 12.08 1.79 -7.64
C ASN A 165 11.69 2.77 -6.51
N ILE A 166 11.10 2.26 -5.44
CA ILE A 166 10.63 3.05 -4.29
C ILE A 166 11.39 2.72 -3.01
N ILE A 167 12.39 1.84 -3.06
CA ILE A 167 13.16 1.36 -1.90
C ILE A 167 13.83 2.51 -1.14
N GLU A 168 14.18 3.62 -1.81
CA GLU A 168 14.73 4.80 -1.14
C GLU A 168 13.78 5.38 -0.08
N LEU A 169 12.46 5.13 -0.17
CA LEU A 169 11.51 5.65 0.82
C LEU A 169 11.72 4.98 2.19
N PHE A 170 12.01 3.69 2.19
CA PHE A 170 12.04 2.82 3.38
C PHE A 170 13.32 1.98 3.44
N ASN A 171 14.45 2.52 3.00
CA ASN A 171 15.68 1.74 2.90
C ASN A 171 16.24 1.41 4.29
N GLN A 172 16.30 0.12 4.65
CA GLN A 172 16.84 -0.33 5.93
C GLN A 172 18.32 0.06 6.15
N ASN A 173 19.06 0.40 5.09
CA ASN A 173 20.45 0.84 5.21
C ASN A 173 20.60 2.23 5.85
N TYR A 174 19.50 2.97 6.04
CA TYR A 174 19.51 4.22 6.80
C TYR A 174 19.67 4.00 8.31
N LEU A 175 19.38 2.80 8.82
CA LEU A 175 19.60 2.46 10.23
C LEU A 175 21.09 2.52 10.58
N ASN A 176 21.41 3.05 11.76
CA ASN A 176 22.75 3.02 12.31
C ASN A 176 23.07 1.63 12.89
N GLU A 177 22.11 0.99 13.54
CA GLU A 177 22.26 -0.29 14.23
C GLU A 177 22.05 -1.52 13.31
N LYS A 178 22.63 -1.50 12.11
CA LYS A 178 22.40 -2.52 11.05
C LYS A 178 22.67 -3.95 11.50
N GLU A 179 23.74 -4.17 12.28
CA GLU A 179 24.11 -5.51 12.74
C GLU A 179 23.17 -6.03 13.83
N ILE A 180 22.68 -5.15 14.71
CA ILE A 180 21.66 -5.50 15.71
C ILE A 180 20.34 -5.77 15.01
N TYR A 181 19.97 -4.97 14.01
CA TYR A 181 18.78 -5.18 13.17
C TYR A 181 18.80 -6.56 12.50
N LYS A 182 19.87 -6.92 11.79
CA LYS A 182 19.99 -8.25 11.15
C LYS A 182 19.90 -9.40 12.15
N LYS A 183 20.58 -9.30 13.29
CA LYS A 183 20.49 -10.31 14.36
C LYS A 183 19.08 -10.42 14.91
N SER A 184 18.42 -9.29 15.15
CA SER A 184 17.04 -9.24 15.65
C SER A 184 16.08 -9.93 14.68
N LEU A 185 16.18 -9.67 13.37
CA LEU A 185 15.37 -10.37 12.37
C LEU A 185 15.61 -11.88 12.36
N SER A 186 16.87 -12.33 12.46
CA SER A 186 17.18 -13.76 12.52
C SER A 186 16.61 -14.43 13.77
N GLU A 187 16.66 -13.76 14.93
CA GLU A 187 16.07 -14.29 16.17
C GLU A 187 14.54 -14.26 16.13
N LEU A 188 13.93 -13.24 15.53
CA LEU A 188 12.48 -13.18 15.31
C LEU A 188 12.00 -14.31 14.39
N GLU A 189 12.71 -14.58 13.29
CA GLU A 189 12.39 -15.71 12.41
C GLU A 189 12.39 -17.04 13.17
N LYS A 190 13.42 -17.30 13.99
CA LYS A 190 13.49 -18.50 14.83
C LYS A 190 12.38 -18.55 15.88
N PHE A 191 12.03 -17.39 16.45
CA PHE A 191 10.96 -17.27 17.43
C PHE A 191 9.60 -17.66 16.80
N PHE A 192 9.22 -17.05 15.68
CA PHE A 192 7.91 -17.28 15.05
C PHE A 192 7.73 -18.69 14.47
N VAL A 193 8.82 -19.41 14.16
CA VAL A 193 8.74 -20.83 13.77
C VAL A 193 8.08 -21.69 14.85
N ASN A 194 8.32 -21.36 16.12
CA ASN A 194 7.82 -22.10 17.29
C ASN A 194 6.48 -21.56 17.81
N GLU A 195 5.98 -20.45 17.25
CA GLU A 195 4.70 -19.87 17.62
C GLU A 195 3.53 -20.52 16.85
N LYS A 196 2.30 -20.16 17.23
CA LYS A 196 1.09 -20.66 16.58
C LYS A 196 1.13 -20.35 15.08
N LYS A 197 0.72 -21.32 14.27
CA LYS A 197 0.62 -21.20 12.82
C LYS A 197 -0.56 -20.30 12.40
N PHE A 198 -0.52 -19.81 11.17
CA PHE A 198 -1.47 -18.85 10.61
C PHE A 198 -1.78 -19.15 9.14
N GLY A 199 -2.92 -18.65 8.67
CA GLY A 199 -3.34 -18.73 7.28
C GLY A 199 -3.87 -20.12 6.85
N PRO A 200 -4.38 -20.23 5.61
CA PRO A 200 -4.99 -21.45 5.08
C PRO A 200 -3.99 -22.61 4.94
N ASP A 201 -2.71 -22.28 4.70
CA ASP A 201 -1.64 -23.27 4.52
C ASP A 201 -0.92 -23.63 5.84
N ASN A 202 -1.42 -23.13 6.98
CA ASN A 202 -0.92 -23.45 8.33
C ASN A 202 0.60 -23.20 8.50
N GLN A 203 1.07 -22.03 8.08
CA GLN A 203 2.49 -21.63 8.09
C GLN A 203 2.84 -20.81 9.34
N ASP A 204 4.13 -20.66 9.67
CA ASP A 204 4.53 -19.61 10.61
C ASP A 204 4.31 -18.22 10.01
N LEU A 205 4.19 -17.18 10.85
CA LEU A 205 3.83 -15.83 10.41
C LEU A 205 4.82 -15.25 9.39
N PHE A 206 6.12 -15.50 9.56
CA PHE A 206 7.14 -14.97 8.64
C PHE A 206 7.05 -15.65 7.28
N THR A 207 6.98 -16.99 7.25
CA THR A 207 6.77 -17.74 6.01
C THR A 207 5.48 -17.32 5.30
N PHE A 208 4.40 -17.16 6.06
CA PHE A 208 3.12 -16.68 5.54
C PHE A 208 3.28 -15.32 4.85
N LEU A 209 3.83 -14.30 5.52
CA LEU A 209 4.02 -12.96 4.94
C LEU A 209 5.05 -12.91 3.80
N LYS A 210 6.01 -13.84 3.74
CA LYS A 210 6.94 -13.96 2.59
C LYS A 210 6.28 -14.59 1.37
N THR A 211 5.22 -15.39 1.53
CA THR A 211 4.68 -16.23 0.46
C THR A 211 4.29 -15.44 -0.80
N PRO A 212 3.58 -14.29 -0.74
CA PRO A 212 3.26 -13.50 -1.92
C PRO A 212 4.52 -12.98 -2.62
N ILE A 213 5.49 -12.49 -1.84
CA ILE A 213 6.78 -11.96 -2.34
C ILE A 213 7.55 -13.07 -3.05
N LEU A 214 7.63 -14.27 -2.48
CA LEU A 214 8.36 -15.39 -3.08
C LEU A 214 7.66 -15.96 -4.33
N THR A 215 6.32 -15.92 -4.36
CA THR A 215 5.53 -16.44 -5.48
C THR A 215 5.56 -15.49 -6.68
N ASN A 216 5.54 -14.17 -6.45
CA ASN A 216 5.52 -13.16 -7.49
C ASN A 216 6.56 -12.04 -7.21
N PRO A 217 7.88 -12.30 -7.28
CA PRO A 217 8.91 -11.40 -6.74
C PRO A 217 8.93 -10.00 -7.35
N ASP A 218 8.80 -9.89 -8.67
CA ASP A 218 8.95 -8.62 -9.39
C ASP A 218 7.62 -7.93 -9.73
N ASN A 219 6.49 -8.48 -9.28
CA ASN A 219 5.17 -8.00 -9.68
C ASN A 219 4.23 -7.85 -8.48
N ILE A 220 4.14 -6.62 -7.97
CA ILE A 220 3.30 -6.29 -6.82
C ILE A 220 1.79 -6.43 -7.09
N ASP A 221 1.35 -6.24 -8.33
CA ASP A 221 -0.05 -6.49 -8.71
C ASP A 221 -0.41 -7.98 -8.58
N ALA A 222 0.48 -8.87 -9.01
CA ALA A 222 0.32 -10.31 -8.86
C ALA A 222 0.44 -10.77 -7.39
N GLN A 223 1.24 -10.08 -6.57
CA GLN A 223 1.26 -10.30 -5.12
C GLN A 223 -0.10 -9.98 -4.48
N LEU A 224 -0.72 -8.84 -4.85
CA LEU A 224 -2.05 -8.46 -4.37
C LEU A 224 -3.15 -9.42 -4.87
N ASP A 225 -3.08 -9.91 -6.10
CA ASP A 225 -4.00 -10.95 -6.60
C ASP A 225 -3.88 -12.25 -5.81
N PHE A 226 -2.65 -12.70 -5.54
CA PHE A 226 -2.41 -13.88 -4.72
C PHE A 226 -3.09 -13.74 -3.35
N ILE A 227 -2.89 -12.60 -2.70
CA ILE A 227 -3.49 -12.29 -1.40
C ILE A 227 -5.02 -12.30 -1.49
N ARG A 228 -5.60 -11.63 -2.49
CA ARG A 228 -7.05 -11.59 -2.69
C ARG A 228 -7.64 -12.99 -2.86
N GLU A 229 -6.99 -13.84 -3.66
CA GLU A 229 -7.49 -15.16 -4.02
C GLU A 229 -7.27 -16.21 -2.93
N LYS A 230 -6.09 -16.21 -2.30
CA LYS A 230 -5.72 -17.22 -1.29
C LYS A 230 -6.12 -16.81 0.11
N TRP A 231 -6.04 -15.53 0.44
CA TRP A 231 -6.24 -15.01 1.79
C TRP A 231 -7.50 -14.15 1.92
N GLY A 232 -8.32 -14.05 0.89
CA GLY A 232 -9.52 -13.20 0.89
C GLY A 232 -10.47 -13.47 2.06
N VAL A 233 -10.53 -14.72 2.55
CA VAL A 233 -11.34 -15.09 3.74
C VAL A 233 -10.81 -14.50 5.05
N LEU A 234 -9.55 -14.10 5.10
CA LEU A 234 -8.92 -13.45 6.25
C LEU A 234 -9.10 -11.93 6.19
N LEU A 235 -9.42 -11.37 5.02
CA LEU A 235 -9.49 -9.94 4.77
C LEU A 235 -10.92 -9.40 4.89
N ASP A 236 -11.05 -8.20 5.43
CA ASP A 236 -12.32 -7.47 5.39
C ASP A 236 -12.67 -7.06 3.95
N GLU A 237 -13.98 -6.95 3.65
CA GLU A 237 -14.50 -6.54 2.33
C GLU A 237 -13.89 -5.22 1.83
N LYS A 238 -13.60 -4.29 2.77
CA LYS A 238 -12.91 -3.03 2.47
C LYS A 238 -11.55 -3.25 1.81
N PHE A 239 -10.75 -4.22 2.27
CA PHE A 239 -9.44 -4.49 1.68
C PHE A 239 -9.58 -5.12 0.29
N LEU A 240 -10.53 -6.03 0.11
CA LEU A 240 -10.82 -6.64 -1.20
C LEU A 240 -11.19 -5.59 -2.25
N ASN A 241 -12.08 -4.66 -1.90
CA ASN A 241 -12.49 -3.56 -2.80
C ASN A 241 -11.33 -2.60 -3.11
N ARG A 242 -10.43 -2.36 -2.14
CA ARG A 242 -9.24 -1.53 -2.33
C ARG A 242 -8.19 -2.18 -3.21
N ILE A 243 -8.02 -3.50 -3.12
CA ILE A 243 -7.18 -4.25 -4.07
C ILE A 243 -7.69 -4.01 -5.48
N LEU A 244 -8.98 -4.23 -5.73
CA LEU A 244 -9.58 -4.00 -7.06
C LEU A 244 -9.38 -2.56 -7.56
N SER A 245 -9.64 -1.57 -6.72
CA SER A 245 -9.46 -0.15 -7.08
C SER A 245 -7.99 0.20 -7.37
N GLY A 246 -7.06 -0.35 -6.58
CA GLY A 246 -5.63 -0.18 -6.79
C GLY A 246 -5.13 -0.82 -8.09
N LYS A 247 -5.72 -1.94 -8.50
CA LYS A 247 -5.42 -2.57 -9.78
C LYS A 247 -5.82 -1.70 -10.97
N ASP A 248 -6.94 -1.01 -10.88
CA ASP A 248 -7.37 -0.12 -11.96
C ASP A 248 -6.40 1.05 -12.15
N LEU A 249 -5.81 1.58 -11.06
CA LEU A 249 -4.71 2.55 -11.15
C LEU A 249 -3.46 1.99 -11.85
N ILE A 250 -3.08 0.75 -11.55
CA ILE A 250 -1.92 0.11 -12.21
C ILE A 250 -2.19 -0.04 -13.71
N LYS A 251 -3.41 -0.42 -14.09
CA LYS A 251 -3.82 -0.50 -15.51
C LYS A 251 -3.81 0.86 -16.18
N GLU A 252 -4.29 1.91 -15.53
CA GLU A 252 -4.21 3.28 -16.04
C GLU A 252 -2.76 3.69 -16.31
N ASP A 253 -1.83 3.40 -15.42
CA ASP A 253 -0.41 3.71 -15.60
C ASP A 253 0.23 2.93 -16.76
N ILE A 254 -0.24 1.71 -17.03
CA ILE A 254 0.16 0.96 -18.22
C ILE A 254 -0.33 1.70 -19.47
N ILE A 255 -1.62 2.05 -19.52
CA ILE A 255 -2.23 2.73 -20.67
C ILE A 255 -1.56 4.10 -20.93
N LEU A 256 -1.37 4.90 -19.88
CA LEU A 256 -0.75 6.23 -19.97
C LEU A 256 0.76 6.15 -20.23
N GLY A 257 1.45 5.13 -19.69
CA GLY A 257 2.88 4.92 -19.90
C GLY A 257 3.27 4.47 -21.32
N PHE A 258 2.34 3.86 -22.06
CA PHE A 258 2.49 3.59 -23.50
C PHE A 258 2.15 4.81 -24.38
N GLY A 259 1.53 5.85 -23.82
CA GLY A 259 1.08 7.05 -24.51
C GLY A 259 1.93 8.27 -24.17
N GLY A 260 3.18 8.30 -24.65
CA GLY A 260 3.94 9.55 -24.67
C GLY A 260 3.18 10.64 -25.44
N GLY A 261 2.67 11.64 -24.74
CA GLY A 261 2.27 12.93 -25.32
C GLY A 261 0.99 12.98 -26.18
N GLY A 262 0.09 12.00 -26.07
CA GLY A 262 -1.26 12.11 -26.64
C GLY A 262 -2.26 12.40 -25.53
N GLY A 263 -3.19 13.34 -25.73
CA GLY A 263 -4.25 13.65 -24.75
C GLY A 263 -5.01 12.42 -24.27
N ALA A 264 -5.73 12.56 -23.15
CA ALA A 264 -6.52 11.49 -22.54
C ALA A 264 -7.20 10.62 -23.62
N PRO A 265 -7.10 9.28 -23.55
CA PRO A 265 -7.74 8.43 -24.54
C PRO A 265 -9.24 8.72 -24.49
N VAL A 266 -9.72 9.47 -25.48
CA VAL A 266 -11.14 9.61 -25.73
C VAL A 266 -11.54 8.24 -26.25
N PHE A 267 -12.09 7.41 -25.36
CA PHE A 267 -12.88 6.28 -25.79
C PHE A 267 -14.13 6.87 -26.44
N GLU A 268 -14.01 7.16 -27.72
CA GLU A 268 -15.17 7.39 -28.56
C GLU A 268 -15.96 6.08 -28.56
N PRO A 269 -17.22 6.06 -28.08
CA PRO A 269 -18.03 4.87 -28.15
C PRO A 269 -18.12 4.48 -29.62
N GLN A 270 -17.45 3.40 -30.02
CA GLN A 270 -17.69 2.81 -31.32
C GLN A 270 -19.08 2.20 -31.30
N TYR A 271 -20.07 3.01 -31.67
CA TYR A 271 -21.32 2.48 -32.19
C TYR A 271 -20.93 1.67 -33.41
N LYS A 272 -21.21 0.37 -33.38
CA LYS A 272 -21.06 -0.51 -34.55
C LYS A 272 -21.64 0.23 -35.76
N GLU A 273 -20.78 0.60 -36.70
CA GLU A 273 -21.23 1.01 -38.02
C GLU A 273 -22.12 -0.11 -38.57
N GLY A 274 -23.37 0.25 -38.82
CA GLY A 274 -24.32 -0.48 -39.64
C GLY A 274 -24.24 -2.00 -39.56
N THR A 275 -24.80 -2.58 -38.50
CA THR A 275 -25.50 -3.85 -38.76
C THR A 275 -26.65 -3.49 -39.70
N ASN A 276 -26.63 -4.07 -40.90
CA ASN A 276 -27.63 -3.92 -41.97
C ASN A 276 -29.00 -4.52 -41.59
N ASP A 277 -29.40 -4.42 -40.32
CA ASP A 277 -30.72 -4.78 -39.82
C ASP A 277 -31.50 -3.52 -39.43
N ALA A 278 -31.64 -2.61 -40.39
CA ALA A 278 -32.63 -1.52 -40.34
C ALA A 278 -34.08 -2.05 -40.52
N GLY A 279 -34.37 -3.25 -40.01
CA GLY A 279 -35.66 -3.93 -40.15
C GLY A 279 -36.48 -4.02 -38.86
N PHE A 280 -35.90 -3.80 -37.67
CA PHE A 280 -36.53 -4.28 -36.44
C PHE A 280 -37.14 -3.23 -35.49
N LEU A 281 -37.00 -1.93 -35.75
CA LEU A 281 -37.60 -0.90 -34.88
C LEU A 281 -38.73 -0.15 -35.60
N THR A 282 -39.90 -0.82 -35.66
CA THR A 282 -41.19 -0.16 -35.90
C THR A 282 -41.95 -0.10 -34.57
N LEU A 283 -42.14 1.11 -34.05
CA LEU A 283 -42.97 1.37 -32.87
C LEU A 283 -44.26 2.07 -33.31
N GLY A 284 -45.39 1.39 -33.11
CA GLY A 284 -46.73 1.90 -33.40
C GLY A 284 -47.28 1.53 -34.79
N LYS A 285 -48.61 1.49 -34.92
CA LYS A 285 -49.36 1.07 -36.13
C LYS A 285 -49.18 1.97 -37.36
N SER A 286 -48.34 3.00 -37.28
CA SER A 286 -48.15 4.01 -38.32
C SER A 286 -47.12 3.62 -39.39
N GLY A 287 -46.27 2.61 -39.18
CA GLY A 287 -45.28 2.17 -40.18
C GLY A 287 -44.18 3.18 -40.51
N TYR A 288 -44.04 4.27 -39.75
CA TYR A 288 -43.06 5.32 -39.99
C TYR A 288 -41.64 4.87 -39.57
N ARG A 289 -40.64 5.06 -40.44
CA ARG A 289 -39.25 4.59 -40.26
C ARG A 289 -38.30 5.76 -40.05
N TYR A 290 -38.03 6.11 -38.79
CA TYR A 290 -37.17 7.24 -38.42
C TYR A 290 -35.69 7.06 -38.81
N ALA A 291 -35.22 5.83 -38.99
CA ALA A 291 -33.81 5.54 -39.29
C ALA A 291 -33.35 5.92 -40.71
N LEU A 292 -34.28 6.33 -41.59
CA LEU A 292 -33.96 6.69 -42.98
C LEU A 292 -33.70 8.19 -43.19
N ASP A 293 -33.97 9.05 -42.20
CA ASP A 293 -33.93 10.52 -42.36
C ASP A 293 -32.83 11.24 -41.55
N THR A 294 -32.06 10.54 -40.72
CA THR A 294 -31.00 11.16 -39.87
C THR A 294 -29.79 11.74 -40.62
N TRP A 295 -29.81 11.76 -41.95
CA TRP A 295 -28.68 12.11 -42.81
C TRP A 295 -28.82 13.54 -43.36
N LYS A 296 -29.90 14.26 -43.01
CA LYS A 296 -30.24 15.56 -43.60
C LYS A 296 -29.96 16.79 -42.73
N ASP A 297 -29.47 16.62 -41.50
CA ASP A 297 -29.33 17.75 -40.56
C ASP A 297 -27.90 18.28 -40.38
N TYR A 298 -26.97 17.96 -41.29
CA TYR A 298 -25.65 18.60 -41.32
C TYR A 298 -25.53 19.50 -42.55
N GLU A 299 -25.94 20.76 -42.42
CA GLU A 299 -25.41 21.85 -43.25
C GLU A 299 -24.13 22.37 -42.57
N GLU A 300 -22.98 22.17 -43.21
CA GLU A 300 -21.73 22.85 -42.87
C GLU A 300 -21.90 24.37 -43.09
N ILE A 301 -21.69 25.17 -42.05
CA ILE A 301 -21.61 26.62 -42.19
C ILE A 301 -20.22 26.96 -42.74
N GLU A 302 -20.11 27.13 -44.05
CA GLU A 302 -18.95 27.73 -44.69
C GLU A 302 -18.80 29.21 -44.31
N LYS A 303 -17.63 29.55 -43.77
CA LYS A 303 -16.88 30.83 -43.85
C LYS A 303 -17.68 32.15 -43.82
N PHE A 304 -17.41 32.96 -42.79
CA PHE A 304 -17.25 34.41 -42.98
C PHE A 304 -15.93 34.90 -42.38
N THR A 305 -15.20 35.61 -43.24
CA THR A 305 -14.06 36.50 -42.96
C THR A 305 -14.33 37.53 -41.87
#